data_AF-A0A0C4DI62-F1
#
_entry.id   AF-A0A0C4DI62-F1
#
_cell.length_a   1.000
_cell.length_b   1.000
_cell.length_c   1.000
_cell.angle_alpha   90.00
_cell.angle_beta   90.00
_cell.angle_gamma   90.00
#
_symmetry.space_group_name_H-M   'P 1'
#
loop_
_entity.id
_entity.type
_entity.pdbx_description
1 polymer ?
#
loop_
_entity_poly.entity_id
_entity_poly.type
_entity_poly.pdbx_seq_one_letter_code
_entity_poly.pdbx_strand_id
1 'polypeptide(L)'
;MTVSAMMAVVYRFHEFIIPSFPIKDQNNETLWEQNLFETSFNSTGLLNVGLERILAGALWSHIPDFKPGVDESFRSAGIYRGRPFDIVVSSIVHKREQGLSAFNQYFHEDNA
;
A
#
# COMPACT_ATOMS: atom_id res chain seq x y z
N MET A 1 21.63 5.13 11.00
CA MET A 1 21.22 5.48 9.61
C MET A 1 20.06 6.46 9.70
N THR A 2 20.23 7.67 9.19
CA THR A 2 19.15 8.66 9.06
C THR A 2 18.65 8.61 7.62
N VAL A 3 17.36 8.31 7.44
CA VAL A 3 16.70 8.33 6.12
C VAL A 3 16.44 9.79 5.75
N SER A 4 16.73 10.20 4.51
CA SER A 4 16.40 11.55 4.05
C SER A 4 14.88 11.74 3.96
N ALA A 5 14.40 12.97 4.16
CA ALA A 5 12.97 13.28 4.02
C ALA A 5 12.46 12.92 2.61
N MET A 6 13.31 13.07 1.58
CA MET A 6 13.00 12.65 0.21
C MET A 6 12.84 11.14 0.10
N MET A 7 13.75 10.34 0.66
CA MET A 7 13.67 8.87 0.60
C MET A 7 12.42 8.34 1.30
N ALA A 8 12.01 8.94 2.42
CA ALA A 8 10.77 8.59 3.12
C ALA A 8 9.49 8.89 2.32
N VAL A 9 9.60 9.69 1.26
CA VAL A 9 8.51 10.06 0.36
C VAL A 9 8.55 9.29 -0.95
N VAL A 10 9.73 9.13 -1.56
CA VAL A 10 9.90 8.38 -2.82
C VAL A 10 9.55 6.91 -2.64
N TYR A 11 9.79 6.34 -1.47
CA TYR A 11 9.43 4.94 -1.18
C TYR A 11 7.92 4.69 -1.00
N ARG A 12 7.06 5.71 -1.17
CA ARG A 12 5.60 5.59 -1.04
C ARG A 12 4.95 5.14 -2.34
N PHE A 13 5.25 3.91 -2.75
CA PHE A 13 4.66 3.27 -3.93
C PHE A 13 3.28 2.67 -3.64
N HIS A 14 2.32 3.53 -3.27
CA HIS A 14 0.95 3.08 -3.00
C HIS A 14 0.25 2.51 -4.24
N GLU A 15 0.79 2.80 -5.44
CA GLU A 15 0.33 2.31 -6.74
C GLU A 15 0.53 0.79 -6.92
N PHE A 16 1.44 0.17 -6.16
CA PHE A 16 1.70 -1.28 -6.22
C PHE A 16 0.83 -2.10 -5.25
N ILE A 17 0.01 -1.44 -4.43
CA ILE A 17 -0.80 -2.14 -3.44
C ILE A 17 -1.97 -2.81 -4.14
N ILE A 18 -2.03 -4.14 -4.05
CA ILE A 18 -3.12 -4.94 -4.60
C ILE A 18 -4.40 -4.77 -3.75
N PRO A 19 -5.59 -4.71 -4.37
CA PRO A 19 -6.85 -4.53 -3.63
C PRO A 19 -7.27 -5.80 -2.87
N SER A 20 -6.91 -6.97 -3.38
CA SER A 20 -7.22 -8.27 -2.78
C SER A 20 -6.15 -9.31 -3.06
N PHE A 21 -6.16 -10.39 -2.29
CA PHE A 21 -5.33 -11.58 -2.50
C PHE A 21 -6.11 -12.85 -2.13
N PRO A 22 -5.88 -13.98 -2.81
CA PRO A 22 -6.55 -15.24 -2.49
C PRO A 22 -6.07 -15.79 -1.15
N ILE A 23 -6.97 -16.35 -0.34
CA ILE A 23 -6.59 -17.25 0.75
C ILE A 23 -6.57 -18.67 0.22
N LYS A 24 -5.42 -19.33 0.34
CA LYS A 24 -5.18 -20.67 -0.21
C LYS A 24 -5.31 -21.76 0.86
N ASP A 25 -5.77 -22.94 0.47
CA ASP A 25 -5.68 -24.13 1.30
C ASP A 25 -4.37 -24.90 1.06
N GLN A 26 -4.21 -26.05 1.72
CA GLN A 26 -3.04 -26.92 1.56
C GLN A 26 -2.89 -27.54 0.15
N ASN A 27 -3.95 -27.54 -0.66
CA ASN A 27 -3.97 -28.05 -2.03
C ASN A 27 -3.80 -26.93 -3.06
N ASN A 28 -3.53 -25.69 -2.61
CA ASN A 28 -3.43 -24.48 -3.43
C ASN A 28 -4.76 -24.04 -4.08
N GLU A 29 -5.90 -24.52 -3.55
CA GLU A 29 -7.24 -24.07 -3.93
C GLU A 29 -7.55 -22.75 -3.22
N THR A 30 -8.22 -21.83 -3.94
CA THR A 30 -8.68 -20.57 -3.35
C THR A 30 -9.91 -20.82 -2.51
N LEU A 31 -9.82 -20.57 -1.19
CA LEU A 31 -10.95 -20.61 -0.29
C LEU A 31 -11.85 -19.37 -0.45
N TRP A 32 -11.25 -18.18 -0.47
CA TRP A 32 -11.90 -16.91 -0.78
C TRP A 32 -10.89 -15.84 -1.22
N GLU A 33 -11.37 -14.75 -1.82
CA GLU A 33 -10.58 -13.55 -2.08
C GLU A 33 -10.64 -12.60 -0.88
N GLN A 34 -9.50 -12.33 -0.25
CA GLN A 34 -9.40 -11.42 0.88
C GLN A 34 -9.16 -10.00 0.40
N ASN A 35 -10.07 -9.07 0.71
CA ASN A 35 -9.82 -7.64 0.54
C ASN A 35 -8.70 -7.20 1.48
N LEU A 36 -7.64 -6.61 0.95
CA LEU A 36 -6.48 -6.20 1.74
C LEU A 36 -6.85 -5.10 2.75
N PHE A 37 -7.71 -4.17 2.35
CA PHE A 37 -8.10 -3.04 3.19
C PHE A 37 -8.92 -3.46 4.41
N GLU A 38 -9.80 -4.46 4.26
CA GLU A 38 -10.57 -5.04 5.37
C GLU A 38 -9.70 -5.75 6.42
N THR A 39 -8.46 -6.13 6.07
CA THR A 39 -7.53 -6.71 7.04
C THR A 39 -6.85 -5.66 7.93
N SER A 40 -7.03 -4.37 7.64
CA SER A 40 -6.42 -3.27 8.39
C SER A 40 -6.72 -3.38 9.87
N PHE A 41 -5.66 -3.47 10.69
CA PHE A 41 -5.76 -3.60 12.15
C PHE A 41 -6.51 -4.85 12.65
N ASN A 42 -6.72 -5.87 11.83
CA ASN A 42 -7.42 -7.11 12.20
C ASN A 42 -6.44 -8.29 12.43
N SER A 43 -5.61 -8.18 13.47
CA SER A 43 -4.60 -9.21 13.80
C SER A 43 -5.22 -10.55 14.19
N THR A 44 -6.34 -10.55 14.92
CA THR A 44 -7.06 -11.78 15.30
C THR A 44 -7.61 -12.51 14.10
N GLY A 45 -8.15 -11.79 13.09
CA GLY A 45 -8.58 -12.37 11.83
C GLY A 45 -7.44 -13.10 11.11
N LEU A 46 -6.27 -12.47 11.01
CA LEU A 46 -5.10 -13.09 10.36
C LEU A 46 -4.61 -14.35 11.10
N LEU A 47 -4.62 -14.33 12.44
CA LEU A 47 -4.28 -15.51 13.24
C LEU A 47 -5.25 -16.67 13.01
N ASN A 48 -6.55 -16.37 12.94
CA ASN A 48 -7.59 -17.38 12.72
C ASN A 48 -7.51 -18.01 11.31
N VAL A 49 -7.08 -17.24 10.31
CA VAL A 49 -6.87 -17.75 8.94
C VAL A 49 -5.64 -18.66 8.86
N GLY A 50 -4.58 -18.33 9.59
CA GLY A 50 -3.29 -19.03 9.56
C GLY A 50 -2.33 -18.45 8.53
N LEU A 51 -1.09 -18.21 8.96
CA LEU A 51 -0.08 -17.50 8.17
C LEU A 51 0.30 -18.20 6.87
N GLU A 52 0.34 -19.54 6.86
CA GLU A 52 0.69 -20.32 5.68
C GLU A 52 -0.25 -20.04 4.50
N ARG A 53 -1.56 -19.93 4.80
CA ARG A 53 -2.59 -19.66 3.79
C ARG A 53 -2.48 -18.26 3.21
N ILE A 54 -2.14 -17.29 4.07
CA ILE A 54 -1.90 -15.89 3.69
C ILE A 54 -0.66 -15.79 2.82
N LEU A 55 0.44 -16.44 3.22
CA LEU A 55 1.70 -16.43 2.47
C LEU A 55 1.56 -17.10 1.10
N ALA A 56 0.88 -18.24 1.02
CA ALA A 56 0.57 -18.90 -0.25
C ALA A 56 -0.25 -17.98 -1.17
N GLY A 57 -1.24 -17.28 -0.60
CA GLY A 57 -2.01 -16.23 -1.27
C GLY A 57 -1.17 -15.09 -1.83
N ALA A 58 -0.30 -14.53 -0.99
CA ALA A 58 0.60 -13.44 -1.36
C ALA A 58 1.56 -13.84 -2.48
N LEU A 59 2.11 -15.06 -2.44
CA LEU A 59 2.98 -15.60 -3.49
C LEU A 59 2.24 -15.86 -4.81
N TRP A 60 0.94 -16.19 -4.74
CA TRP A 60 0.10 -16.37 -5.93
C TRP A 60 -0.31 -15.04 -6.56
N SER A 61 -0.32 -13.97 -5.77
CA SER A 61 -0.82 -12.66 -6.20
C SER A 61 0.12 -11.99 -7.19
N HIS A 62 -0.45 -11.41 -8.25
CA HIS A 62 0.29 -10.58 -9.19
C HIS A 62 0.30 -9.13 -8.71
N ILE A 63 1.50 -8.58 -8.50
CA ILE A 63 1.68 -7.15 -8.27
C ILE A 63 1.51 -6.44 -9.61
N PRO A 64 0.59 -5.47 -9.73
CA PRO A 64 0.33 -4.79 -10.99
C PRO A 64 1.58 -4.04 -11.47
N ASP A 65 1.71 -3.94 -12.79
CA ASP A 65 2.65 -3.01 -13.41
C ASP A 65 2.39 -1.59 -12.89
N PHE A 66 3.46 -0.79 -12.85
CA PHE A 66 3.35 0.60 -12.43
C PHE A 66 2.37 1.33 -13.36
N LYS A 67 1.29 1.86 -12.76
CA LYS A 67 0.36 2.77 -13.42
C LYS A 67 0.23 4.06 -12.60
N PRO A 68 0.09 5.23 -13.24
CA PRO A 68 -0.20 6.45 -12.52
C PRO A 68 -1.54 6.33 -11.78
N GLY A 69 -1.53 6.68 -10.50
CA GLY A 69 -2.74 6.71 -9.66
C GLY A 69 -2.90 5.48 -8.78
N VAL A 70 -3.68 5.67 -7.71
CA VAL A 70 -3.92 4.68 -6.67
C VAL A 70 -5.33 4.11 -6.85
N ASP A 71 -5.50 2.81 -6.61
CA ASP A 71 -6.83 2.17 -6.65
C ASP A 71 -7.81 2.88 -5.70
N GLU A 72 -9.06 3.08 -6.13
CA GLU A 72 -10.03 3.87 -5.37
C GLU A 72 -10.31 3.29 -3.99
N SER A 73 -10.36 1.95 -3.88
CA SER A 73 -10.60 1.27 -2.60
C SER A 73 -9.49 1.55 -1.59
N PHE A 74 -8.26 1.71 -2.08
CA PHE A 74 -7.09 2.06 -1.27
C PHE A 74 -6.98 3.57 -1.06
N ARG A 75 -7.30 4.38 -2.09
CA ARG A 75 -7.19 5.85 -2.07
C ARG A 75 -8.07 6.43 -0.98
N SER A 76 -9.36 6.11 -1.04
CA SER A 76 -10.38 6.67 -0.15
C SER A 76 -10.42 5.96 1.20
N ALA A 77 -9.65 4.87 1.37
CA ALA A 77 -9.40 4.12 2.60
C ALA A 77 -10.64 3.82 3.48
N GLY A 78 -11.85 3.96 2.92
CA GLY A 78 -13.09 4.14 3.67
C GLY A 78 -12.92 5.01 4.93
N ILE A 79 -13.07 4.33 6.08
CA ILE A 79 -13.02 4.91 7.42
C ILE A 79 -11.70 4.49 8.08
N TYR A 80 -10.65 5.30 7.96
CA TYR A 80 -9.42 5.11 8.72
C TYR A 80 -9.59 5.70 10.13
N ARG A 81 -9.55 4.85 11.17
CA ARG A 81 -9.75 5.27 12.58
C ARG A 81 -11.04 6.07 12.83
N GLY A 82 -12.14 5.70 12.18
CA GLY A 82 -13.44 6.36 12.37
C GLY A 82 -13.66 7.62 11.52
N ARG A 83 -12.75 7.97 10.59
CA ARG A 83 -12.90 9.17 9.73
C ARG A 83 -12.58 8.87 8.26
N PRO A 84 -13.20 9.58 7.31
CA PRO A 84 -12.78 9.57 5.91
C PRO A 84 -11.30 9.95 5.82
N PHE A 85 -10.53 9.18 5.06
CA PHE A 85 -9.10 9.41 4.89
C PHE A 85 -8.73 9.19 3.43
N ASP A 86 -7.95 10.11 2.87
CA ASP A 86 -7.40 9.97 1.53
C ASP A 86 -5.88 9.89 1.62
N ILE A 87 -5.31 8.72 1.30
CA ILE A 87 -3.87 8.49 1.40
C ILE A 87 -3.07 9.33 0.38
N VAL A 88 -3.66 9.63 -0.78
CA VAL A 88 -3.03 10.45 -1.83
C VAL A 88 -2.98 11.89 -1.37
N VAL A 89 -4.10 12.43 -0.88
CA VAL A 89 -4.16 13.79 -0.32
C VAL A 89 -3.24 13.91 0.89
N SER A 90 -3.30 12.97 1.82
CA SER A 90 -2.42 12.94 3.00
C SER A 90 -0.95 12.91 2.60
N SER A 91 -0.59 12.15 1.56
CA SER A 91 0.78 12.11 1.05
C SER A 91 1.20 13.45 0.46
N ILE A 92 0.37 14.10 -0.35
CA ILE A 92 0.68 15.41 -0.94
C ILE A 92 0.85 16.48 0.14
N VAL A 93 -0.06 16.54 1.12
CA VAL A 93 0.02 17.50 2.24
C VAL A 93 1.31 17.26 3.01
N HIS A 94 1.62 16.02 3.36
CA HIS A 94 2.83 15.69 4.08
C HIS A 94 4.11 16.08 3.32
N LYS A 95 4.16 15.89 1.99
CA LYS A 95 5.30 16.33 1.16
C LYS A 95 5.53 17.84 1.27
N ARG A 96 4.45 18.63 1.32
CA ARG A 96 4.52 20.09 1.47
C ARG A 96 4.96 20.51 2.87
N GLU A 97 4.48 19.82 3.91
CA GLU A 97 4.90 20.06 5.30
C GLU A 97 6.39 19.82 5.51
N GLN A 98 6.97 18.86 4.79
CA GLN A 98 8.41 18.58 4.80
C GLN A 98 9.25 19.58 3.98
N GLY A 99 8.61 20.52 3.26
CA GLY A 99 9.31 21.50 2.43
C GLY A 99 10.07 20.88 1.26
N LEU A 100 9.60 19.75 0.73
CA LEU A 100 10.27 19.08 -0.38
C LEU A 100 10.28 19.95 -1.65
N SER A 101 11.38 19.87 -2.38
CA SER A 101 11.54 20.53 -3.67
C SER A 101 10.48 20.06 -4.67
N ALA A 102 10.13 20.95 -5.60
CA ALA A 102 9.26 20.60 -6.71
C ALA A 102 9.98 19.66 -7.68
N PHE A 103 9.21 18.96 -8.52
CA PHE A 103 9.71 17.91 -9.42
C PHE A 103 10.94 18.32 -10.25
N ASN A 104 10.90 19.48 -10.93
CA ASN A 104 12.02 19.91 -11.77
C ASN A 104 13.28 20.18 -10.95
N GLN A 105 13.13 20.81 -9.78
CA GLN A 105 14.26 21.09 -8.90
C GLN A 105 14.90 19.80 -8.40
N TYR A 106 14.07 18.85 -7.93
CA TYR A 106 14.53 17.51 -7.56
C TYR A 106 15.29 16.82 -8.70
N PHE A 107 14.74 16.83 -9.92
CA PHE A 107 15.37 16.20 -11.08
C PHE A 107 16.71 16.85 -11.45
N HIS A 108 16.84 18.17 -11.29
CA HIS A 108 18.12 18.86 -11.49
C HIS A 108 19.14 18.55 -10.39
N GLU A 109 18.69 18.40 -9.15
CA GLU A 109 19.55 18.04 -8.00
C GLU A 109 20.07 16.60 -8.09
N ASP A 110 19.26 15.65 -8.59
CA ASP A 110 19.60 14.22 -8.66
C ASP A 110 20.34 13.80 -9.95
N ASN A 111 20.23 14.57 -11.05
CA ASN A 111 20.93 14.27 -12.32
C ASN A 111 22.22 15.10 -12.53
N ALA A 112 22.69 15.82 -11.50
CA ALA A 112 23.99 16.51 -11.50
C ALA A 112 25.09 15.61 -10.91
#